data_AF-A0A2S3Z930-F1
#
_entry.id   AF-A0A2S3Z930-F1
#
_cell.length_a   1.000
_cell.length_b   1.000
_cell.length_c   1.000
_cell.angle_alpha   90.00
_cell.angle_beta   90.00
_cell.angle_gamma   90.00
#
_symmetry.space_group_name_H-M   'P 1'
#
loop_
_entity.id
_entity.type
_entity.pdbx_description
1 polymer ?
#
loop_
_entity_poly.entity_id
_entity_poly.type
_entity_poly.pdbx_seq_one_letter_code
_entity_poly.pdbx_strand_id
1 'polypeptide(L)'
;MKRNPVGDRAVILIDGPSGAGKSTLADAVLAAWPGPVAPTLVRLDDIYPGWGGLDAAIDHVGRLVLGARHAGRPAAWQRYDWAAAVPAEWHSVDPDRPLVIEGCGALARAHASLSDVRVWLDADDGIRKRRALARDGGGFEAHWDQWQHDWESYRARERPQLSAGVSLTGTPPGSDAPAAPEAKTGPEQ
;
A
#
# COMPACT_ATOMS: atom_id res chain seq x y z
N MET A 1 -15.29 30.45 -3.89
CA MET A 1 -14.28 29.55 -4.50
C MET A 1 -15.04 28.45 -5.25
N LYS A 2 -14.83 28.26 -6.55
CA LYS A 2 -15.53 27.18 -7.29
C LYS A 2 -14.90 25.85 -6.89
N ARG A 3 -15.70 24.92 -6.38
CA ARG A 3 -15.28 23.54 -6.08
C ARG A 3 -14.67 22.91 -7.33
N ASN A 4 -13.52 22.25 -7.21
CA ASN A 4 -12.98 21.42 -8.28
C ASN A 4 -13.54 20.00 -8.06
N PRO A 5 -14.59 19.58 -8.79
CA PRO A 5 -15.30 18.35 -8.47
C PRO A 5 -14.42 17.10 -8.55
N VAL A 6 -13.35 17.11 -9.35
CA VAL A 6 -12.36 16.03 -9.41
C VAL A 6 -11.48 16.03 -8.15
N GLY A 7 -10.99 17.20 -7.72
CA GLY A 7 -10.12 17.31 -6.54
C GLY A 7 -10.84 17.03 -5.22
N ASP A 8 -12.09 17.46 -5.09
CA ASP A 8 -12.84 17.36 -3.83
C ASP A 8 -13.26 15.92 -3.47
N ARG A 9 -13.25 14.99 -4.43
CA ARG A 9 -13.60 13.57 -4.22
C ARG A 9 -12.58 12.61 -4.83
N ALA A 10 -11.39 13.09 -5.16
CA ALA A 10 -10.33 12.31 -5.82
C ALA A 10 -10.01 11.02 -5.05
N VAL A 11 -9.82 9.93 -5.78
CA VAL A 11 -9.29 8.66 -5.26
C VAL A 11 -7.85 8.48 -5.74
N ILE A 12 -6.93 8.46 -4.80
CA ILE A 12 -5.50 8.29 -5.02
C ILE A 12 -5.07 6.94 -4.45
N LEU A 13 -4.44 6.12 -5.27
CA LEU A 13 -3.92 4.81 -4.88
C LEU A 13 -2.39 4.82 -4.95
N ILE A 14 -1.73 4.34 -3.89
CA ILE A 14 -0.27 4.27 -3.77
C ILE A 14 0.13 2.82 -3.46
N ASP A 15 0.72 2.12 -4.43
CA ASP A 15 1.15 0.72 -4.32
C ASP A 15 2.66 0.60 -4.52
N GLY A 16 3.21 -0.53 -4.09
CA GLY A 16 4.64 -0.79 -4.03
C GLY A 16 5.00 -1.76 -2.91
N PRO A 17 6.23 -2.31 -2.91
CA PRO A 17 6.61 -3.31 -1.92
C PRO A 17 6.74 -2.73 -0.51
N SER A 18 6.69 -3.60 0.51
CA SER A 18 7.01 -3.24 1.89
C SER A 18 8.41 -2.61 1.97
N GLY A 19 8.54 -1.50 2.71
CA GLY A 19 9.79 -0.74 2.83
C GLY A 19 10.07 0.29 1.72
N ALA A 20 9.19 0.42 0.70
CA ALA A 20 9.39 1.38 -0.39
C ALA A 20 9.18 2.85 0.01
N GLY A 21 8.50 3.13 1.13
CA GLY A 21 8.21 4.49 1.61
C GLY A 21 6.78 4.99 1.32
N LYS A 22 5.85 4.09 0.98
CA LYS A 22 4.45 4.42 0.64
C LYS A 22 3.75 5.23 1.73
N SER A 23 3.86 4.78 2.98
CA SER A 23 3.23 5.45 4.11
C SER A 23 3.73 6.89 4.26
N THR A 24 5.04 7.12 4.10
CA THR A 24 5.64 8.47 4.12
C THR A 24 5.15 9.33 2.95
N LEU A 25 5.04 8.78 1.75
CA LEU A 25 4.49 9.50 0.60
C LEU A 25 3.01 9.85 0.83
N ALA A 26 2.21 8.93 1.35
CA ALA A 26 0.80 9.18 1.68
C ALA A 26 0.66 10.32 2.70
N ASP A 27 1.48 10.31 3.75
CA ASP A 27 1.50 11.38 4.76
C ASP A 27 1.88 12.74 4.15
N ALA A 28 2.87 12.76 3.26
CA ALA A 28 3.26 13.97 2.53
C ALA A 28 2.13 14.48 1.61
N VAL A 29 1.39 13.59 0.95
CA VAL A 29 0.22 13.95 0.14
C VAL A 29 -0.87 14.59 1.00
N LEU A 30 -1.14 14.04 2.18
CA LEU A 30 -2.11 14.60 3.12
C LEU A 30 -1.66 15.98 3.64
N ALA A 31 -0.39 16.11 4.02
CA ALA A 31 0.17 17.35 4.57
C ALA A 31 0.22 18.49 3.53
N ALA A 32 0.49 18.16 2.27
CA ALA A 32 0.55 19.12 1.17
C ALA A 32 -0.78 19.27 0.42
N TRP A 33 -1.89 18.76 0.96
CA TRP A 33 -3.16 18.74 0.25
C TRP A 33 -3.67 20.17 -0.03
N PRO A 34 -3.89 20.55 -1.30
CA PRO A 34 -4.27 21.91 -1.66
C PRO A 34 -5.78 22.18 -1.48
N GLY A 35 -6.57 21.11 -1.31
CA GLY A 35 -8.02 21.20 -1.20
C GLY A 35 -8.47 21.67 0.19
N PRO A 36 -9.67 22.24 0.31
CA PRO A 36 -10.20 22.74 1.58
C PRO A 36 -10.53 21.64 2.59
N VAL A 37 -10.62 20.39 2.14
CA VAL A 37 -10.95 19.21 2.94
C VAL A 37 -9.82 18.20 2.78
N ALA A 38 -9.20 17.81 3.90
CA ALA A 38 -8.15 16.81 3.90
C ALA A 38 -8.69 15.43 3.43
N PRO A 39 -7.89 14.61 2.74
CA PRO A 39 -8.30 13.27 2.37
C PRO A 39 -8.54 12.36 3.58
N THR A 40 -9.40 11.37 3.41
CA THR A 40 -9.41 10.16 4.24
C THR A 40 -8.24 9.29 3.81
N LEU A 41 -7.41 8.84 4.76
CA LEU A 41 -6.32 7.90 4.50
C LEU A 41 -6.72 6.50 4.97
N VAL A 42 -6.55 5.51 4.09
CA VAL A 42 -6.74 4.09 4.39
C VAL A 42 -5.42 3.37 4.11
N ARG A 43 -4.91 2.66 5.11
CA ARG A 43 -3.70 1.85 4.98
C ARG A 43 -4.08 0.39 4.93
N LEU A 44 -3.64 -0.33 3.90
CA LEU A 44 -3.93 -1.76 3.80
C LEU A 44 -3.25 -2.57 4.92
N ASP A 45 -2.16 -2.05 5.52
CA ASP A 45 -1.53 -2.63 6.73
C ASP A 45 -2.55 -2.83 7.87
N ASP A 46 -3.60 -2.00 7.95
CA ASP A 46 -4.68 -2.12 8.94
C ASP A 46 -5.80 -3.08 8.51
N ILE A 47 -5.78 -3.61 7.29
CA ILE A 47 -6.88 -4.39 6.69
C ILE A 47 -6.49 -5.86 6.46
N TYR A 48 -5.21 -6.17 6.19
CA TYR A 48 -4.81 -7.55 5.88
C TYR A 48 -5.20 -8.51 7.01
N PRO A 49 -6.01 -9.55 6.73
CA PRO A 49 -6.32 -10.57 7.71
C PRO A 49 -5.13 -11.52 7.90
N GLY A 50 -4.12 -11.04 8.62
CA GLY A 50 -2.86 -11.75 8.85
C GLY A 50 -1.92 -11.71 7.65
N TRP A 51 -0.81 -12.44 7.76
CA TRP A 51 0.30 -12.43 6.80
C TRP A 51 -0.06 -12.97 5.41
N GLY A 52 -1.04 -13.88 5.31
CA GLY A 52 -1.57 -14.35 4.02
C GLY A 52 -2.73 -13.50 3.48
N GLY A 53 -2.97 -12.32 4.08
CA GLY A 53 -4.18 -11.52 3.87
C GLY A 53 -4.18 -10.62 2.63
N LEU A 54 -3.14 -10.64 1.80
CA LEU A 54 -2.98 -9.71 0.68
C LEU A 54 -4.19 -9.73 -0.28
N ASP A 55 -4.52 -10.90 -0.82
CA ASP A 55 -5.64 -11.03 -1.77
C ASP A 55 -7.00 -10.74 -1.12
N ALA A 56 -7.17 -11.08 0.16
CA ALA A 56 -8.38 -10.78 0.91
C ALA A 56 -8.56 -9.27 1.14
N ALA A 57 -7.48 -8.53 1.43
CA ALA A 57 -7.53 -7.08 1.57
C ALA A 57 -7.79 -6.38 0.24
N ILE A 58 -7.24 -6.90 -0.87
CA ILE A 58 -7.54 -6.42 -2.22
C ILE A 58 -9.05 -6.53 -2.50
N ASP A 59 -9.65 -7.70 -2.28
CA ASP A 59 -11.09 -7.89 -2.49
C ASP A 59 -11.93 -7.00 -1.55
N HIS A 60 -11.53 -6.90 -0.29
CA HIS A 60 -12.18 -6.05 0.71
C HIS A 60 -12.23 -4.59 0.26
N VAL A 61 -11.08 -4.02 -0.11
CA VAL A 61 -10.99 -2.63 -0.59
C VAL A 61 -11.76 -2.44 -1.89
N GLY A 62 -11.61 -3.36 -2.85
CA GLY A 62 -12.30 -3.29 -4.13
C GLY A 62 -13.81 -3.27 -3.98
N ARG A 63 -14.37 -4.13 -3.11
CA ARG A 63 -15.83 -4.27 -2.93
C ARG A 63 -16.42 -3.24 -1.98
N LEU A 64 -15.85 -3.10 -0.79
CA LEU A 64 -16.47 -2.41 0.34
C LEU A 64 -16.06 -0.95 0.47
N VAL A 65 -14.93 -0.57 -0.14
CA VAL A 65 -14.46 0.82 -0.17
C VAL A 65 -14.68 1.42 -1.55
N LEU A 66 -13.90 1.00 -2.54
CA LEU A 66 -13.88 1.62 -3.87
C LEU A 66 -15.19 1.38 -4.62
N GLY A 67 -15.64 0.13 -4.71
CA GLY A 67 -16.87 -0.25 -5.41
C GLY A 67 -18.13 0.29 -4.74
N ALA A 68 -18.17 0.28 -3.40
CA ALA A 68 -19.28 0.87 -2.64
C ALA A 68 -19.37 2.38 -2.87
N ARG A 69 -18.24 3.10 -2.75
CA ARG A 69 -18.16 4.55 -2.96
C ARG A 69 -18.53 4.93 -4.40
N HIS A 70 -18.03 4.20 -5.39
CA HIS A 70 -18.37 4.42 -6.80
C HIS A 70 -19.87 4.22 -7.08
N ALA A 71 -20.49 3.25 -6.42
CA ALA A 71 -21.93 2.98 -6.53
C ALA A 71 -22.81 3.93 -5.68
N GLY A 72 -22.25 4.93 -5.00
CA GLY A 72 -22.99 5.82 -4.11
C GLY A 72 -23.57 5.13 -2.87
N ARG A 73 -23.02 4.00 -2.46
CA ARG A 73 -23.41 3.25 -1.26
C ARG A 73 -22.48 3.57 -0.09
N PRO A 74 -22.91 3.34 1.16
CA PRO A 74 -22.02 3.47 2.31
C PRO A 74 -20.75 2.64 2.13
N ALA A 75 -19.60 3.30 2.17
CA ALA A 75 -18.28 2.69 2.05
C ALA A 75 -17.64 2.57 3.42
N ALA A 76 -17.00 1.44 3.70
CA ALA A 76 -16.32 1.19 4.96
C ALA A 76 -15.26 0.10 4.81
N TRP A 77 -14.30 0.07 5.72
CA TRP A 77 -13.33 -1.02 5.84
C TRP A 77 -13.28 -1.54 7.27
N GLN A 78 -12.88 -2.80 7.43
CA GLN A 78 -12.74 -3.43 8.74
C GLN A 78 -11.27 -3.51 9.12
N ARG A 79 -10.94 -3.02 10.32
CA ARG A 79 -9.58 -3.16 10.85
C ARG A 79 -9.32 -4.63 11.18
N TYR A 80 -8.09 -5.08 10.95
CA TYR A 80 -7.57 -6.32 11.49
C TYR A 80 -6.76 -6.06 12.76
N ASP A 81 -7.06 -6.78 13.84
CA ASP A 81 -6.26 -6.75 15.06
C ASP A 81 -5.12 -7.77 14.94
N TRP A 82 -3.91 -7.27 14.68
CA TRP A 82 -2.72 -8.11 14.54
C TRP A 82 -2.32 -8.81 15.82
N ALA A 83 -2.60 -8.23 16.99
CA ALA A 83 -2.23 -8.81 18.29
C ALA A 83 -3.19 -9.94 18.67
N ALA A 84 -4.49 -9.75 18.44
CA ALA A 84 -5.51 -10.75 18.72
C ALA A 84 -5.76 -11.72 17.54
N ALA A 85 -5.18 -11.45 16.36
CA ALA A 85 -5.38 -12.20 15.12
C ALA A 85 -6.86 -12.37 14.73
N VAL A 86 -7.65 -11.30 14.87
CA VAL A 86 -9.09 -11.29 14.57
C VAL A 86 -9.54 -10.01 13.88
N PRO A 87 -10.65 -10.03 13.11
CA PRO A 87 -11.30 -8.81 12.67
C PRO A 87 -11.74 -7.95 13.87
N ALA A 88 -11.59 -6.63 13.74
CA ALA A 88 -11.93 -5.66 14.76
C ALA A 88 -13.06 -4.72 14.29
N GLU A 89 -13.03 -3.46 14.71
CA GLU A 89 -14.07 -2.48 14.39
C GLU A 89 -14.06 -2.03 12.91
N TRP A 90 -15.22 -1.53 12.47
CA TRP A 90 -15.42 -0.96 11.15
C TRP A 90 -15.16 0.55 11.14
N HIS A 91 -14.56 1.04 10.06
CA HIS A 91 -14.24 2.43 9.81
C HIS A 91 -14.97 2.91 8.55
N SER A 92 -15.83 3.93 8.70
CA SER A 92 -16.57 4.50 7.58
C SER A 92 -15.70 5.38 6.70
N VAL A 93 -15.92 5.34 5.39
CA VAL A 93 -15.28 6.23 4.41
C VAL A 93 -16.31 7.23 3.91
N ASP A 94 -16.06 8.50 4.21
CA ASP A 94 -16.91 9.61 3.78
C ASP A 94 -16.90 9.75 2.24
N PRO A 95 -18.05 9.61 1.54
CA PRO A 95 -18.12 9.73 0.09
C PRO A 95 -17.82 11.14 -0.43
N ASP A 96 -17.91 12.16 0.43
CA ASP A 96 -17.74 13.57 0.08
C ASP A 96 -16.32 14.09 0.30
N ARG A 97 -15.41 13.24 0.77
CA ARG A 97 -13.99 13.56 0.98
C ARG A 97 -13.11 12.91 -0.07
N PRO A 98 -11.95 13.50 -0.41
CA PRO A 98 -10.91 12.80 -1.15
C PRO A 98 -10.46 11.55 -0.37
N LEU A 99 -9.96 10.54 -1.07
CA LEU A 99 -9.54 9.26 -0.51
C LEU A 99 -8.13 8.94 -0.98
N VAL A 100 -7.23 8.66 -0.05
CA VAL A 100 -5.91 8.09 -0.32
C VAL A 100 -5.90 6.67 0.23
N ILE A 101 -5.56 5.70 -0.59
CA ILE A 101 -5.33 4.31 -0.16
C ILE A 101 -3.87 3.96 -0.45
N GLU A 102 -3.16 3.46 0.54
CA GLU A 102 -1.78 3.03 0.40
C GLU A 102 -1.58 1.60 0.91
N GLY A 103 -0.71 0.86 0.23
CA GLY A 103 -0.31 -0.47 0.65
C GLY A 103 -0.11 -1.44 -0.52
N CYS A 104 0.49 -2.59 -0.22
CA CYS A 104 0.65 -3.67 -1.18
C CYS A 104 -0.73 -4.13 -1.68
N GLY A 105 -0.95 -4.13 -2.99
CA GLY A 105 -2.26 -4.50 -3.54
C GLY A 105 -3.19 -3.32 -3.84
N ALA A 106 -2.82 -2.10 -3.46
CA ALA A 106 -3.66 -0.93 -3.72
C ALA A 106 -3.96 -0.75 -5.22
N LEU A 107 -3.03 -1.10 -6.12
CA LEU A 107 -3.18 -0.99 -7.58
C LEU A 107 -3.63 -2.28 -8.26
N ALA A 108 -4.33 -3.18 -7.56
CA ALA A 108 -4.96 -4.34 -8.21
C ALA A 108 -5.82 -3.89 -9.39
N ARG A 109 -5.83 -4.65 -10.50
CA ARG A 109 -6.45 -4.17 -11.77
C ARG A 109 -7.91 -3.78 -11.61
N ALA A 110 -8.65 -4.48 -10.75
CA ALA A 110 -10.05 -4.19 -10.45
C ALA A 110 -10.27 -2.78 -9.86
N HIS A 111 -9.24 -2.17 -9.28
CA HIS A 111 -9.31 -0.83 -8.69
C HIS A 111 -9.07 0.28 -9.73
N ALA A 112 -8.55 -0.04 -10.91
CA ALA A 112 -8.07 0.96 -11.87
C ALA A 112 -9.19 1.91 -12.33
N SER A 113 -10.36 1.40 -12.70
CA SER A 113 -11.52 2.20 -13.11
C SER A 113 -12.23 2.92 -11.97
N LEU A 114 -11.82 2.65 -10.72
CA LEU A 114 -12.39 3.23 -9.50
C LEU A 114 -11.45 4.28 -8.87
N SER A 115 -10.42 4.71 -9.61
CA SER A 115 -9.36 5.58 -9.13
C SER A 115 -9.01 6.68 -10.13
N ASP A 116 -8.63 7.84 -9.61
CA ASP A 116 -8.26 9.02 -10.41
C ASP A 116 -6.74 9.12 -10.59
N VAL A 117 -5.99 8.84 -9.53
CA VAL A 117 -4.52 8.87 -9.53
C VAL A 117 -3.99 7.53 -9.03
N ARG A 118 -3.02 6.96 -9.76
CA ARG A 118 -2.38 5.69 -9.44
C ARG A 118 -0.88 5.86 -9.42
N VAL A 119 -0.29 5.63 -8.26
CA VAL A 119 1.15 5.82 -7.99
C VAL A 119 1.77 4.46 -7.70
N TRP A 120 2.81 4.14 -8.47
CA TRP A 120 3.72 3.04 -8.17
C TRP A 120 4.97 3.60 -7.50
N LEU A 121 5.28 3.14 -6.28
CA LEU A 121 6.50 3.51 -5.57
C LEU A 121 7.34 2.27 -5.31
N ASP A 122 8.50 2.18 -5.96
CA ASP A 122 9.45 1.09 -5.77
C ASP A 122 10.70 1.54 -5.02
N ALA A 123 11.50 0.59 -4.56
CA ALA A 123 12.84 0.85 -4.03
C ALA A 123 13.71 -0.41 -4.16
N ASP A 124 15.03 -0.23 -4.09
CA ASP A 124 15.98 -1.34 -4.08
C ASP A 124 15.64 -2.40 -3.02
N ASP A 125 15.81 -3.68 -3.38
CA ASP A 125 15.44 -4.83 -2.56
C ASP A 125 16.19 -4.85 -1.21
N GLY A 126 17.49 -4.54 -1.23
CA GLY A 126 18.30 -4.48 -0.02
C GLY A 126 17.85 -3.33 0.89
N ILE A 127 17.59 -2.15 0.32
CA ILE A 127 17.10 -0.99 1.08
C ILE A 127 15.74 -1.26 1.70
N ARG A 128 14.77 -1.76 0.91
CA ARG A 128 13.41 -1.96 1.40
C ARG A 128 13.34 -3.05 2.46
N LYS A 129 14.12 -4.14 2.32
CA LYS A 129 14.22 -5.19 3.36
C LYS A 129 14.75 -4.62 4.67
N ARG A 130 15.86 -3.87 4.62
CA ARG A 130 16.41 -3.21 5.83
C ARG A 130 15.39 -2.28 6.48
N ARG A 131 14.71 -1.44 5.69
CA ARG A 131 13.68 -0.51 6.20
C ARG A 131 12.50 -1.24 6.84
N ALA A 132 12.00 -2.30 6.20
CA ALA A 132 10.88 -3.08 6.70
C ALA A 132 11.21 -3.77 8.03
N LEU A 133 12.38 -4.41 8.12
CA LEU A 133 12.81 -5.09 9.35
C LEU A 133 13.09 -4.11 10.50
N ALA A 134 13.67 -2.94 10.21
CA ALA A 134 13.91 -1.91 11.23
C ALA A 134 12.62 -1.32 11.82
N ARG A 135 11.50 -1.35 11.07
CA ARG A 135 10.21 -0.78 11.48
C ARG A 135 9.45 -1.66 12.48
N ASP A 136 9.55 -2.98 12.35
CA ASP A 136 8.63 -3.92 13.00
C ASP A 136 9.09 -4.35 14.41
N GLY A 137 10.37 -4.14 14.76
CA GLY A 137 10.87 -4.53 16.08
C GLY A 137 10.88 -6.05 16.33
N GLY A 138 10.76 -6.87 15.26
CA GLY A 138 11.00 -8.32 15.27
C GLY A 138 9.86 -9.21 14.78
N GLY A 139 8.62 -8.71 14.62
CA GLY A 139 7.48 -9.52 14.16
C GLY A 139 7.54 -9.85 12.66
N PHE A 140 7.96 -8.89 11.84
CA PHE A 140 8.05 -9.04 10.37
C PHE A 140 9.06 -10.10 9.93
N GLU A 141 10.13 -10.30 10.69
CA GLU A 141 11.28 -11.11 10.25
C GLU A 141 10.87 -12.56 9.98
N ALA A 142 10.08 -13.16 10.87
CA ALA A 142 9.58 -14.52 10.75
C ALA A 142 8.62 -14.72 9.55
N HIS A 143 8.04 -13.64 9.03
CA HIS A 143 7.03 -13.66 7.98
C HIS A 143 7.51 -13.01 6.67
N TRP A 144 8.74 -12.50 6.62
CA TRP A 144 9.29 -11.80 5.48
C TRP A 144 9.17 -12.63 4.19
N ASP A 145 9.67 -13.87 4.21
CA ASP A 145 9.73 -14.70 3.00
C ASP A 145 8.32 -15.02 2.45
N GLN A 146 7.38 -15.36 3.33
CA GLN A 146 5.98 -15.60 2.94
C GLN A 146 5.36 -14.33 2.35
N TRP A 147 5.50 -13.19 3.02
CA TRP A 147 4.96 -11.93 2.54
C TRP A 147 5.57 -11.51 1.20
N GLN A 148 6.88 -11.72 1.02
CA GLN A 148 7.54 -11.45 -0.25
C GLN A 148 7.02 -12.36 -1.36
N HIS A 149 6.81 -13.64 -1.07
CA HIS A 149 6.24 -14.58 -2.03
C HIS A 149 4.83 -14.17 -2.50
N ASP A 150 3.96 -13.80 -1.56
CA ASP A 150 2.60 -13.35 -1.87
C ASP A 150 2.62 -12.04 -2.67
N TRP A 151 3.49 -11.10 -2.28
CA TRP A 151 3.72 -9.86 -3.01
C TRP A 151 4.19 -10.10 -4.46
N GLU A 152 5.17 -10.96 -4.66
CA GLU A 152 5.69 -11.28 -6.00
C GLU A 152 4.64 -11.96 -6.86
N SER A 153 3.86 -12.87 -6.27
CA SER A 153 2.72 -13.53 -6.92
C SER A 153 1.67 -12.52 -7.37
N TYR A 154 1.28 -11.59 -6.50
CA TYR A 154 0.42 -10.46 -6.84
C TYR A 154 1.01 -9.61 -7.97
N ARG A 155 2.28 -9.18 -7.85
CA ARG A 155 2.93 -8.31 -8.83
C ARG A 155 3.02 -8.98 -10.20
N ALA A 156 3.34 -10.26 -10.26
CA ALA A 156 3.39 -11.03 -11.49
C ALA A 156 2.00 -11.18 -12.13
N ARG A 157 0.99 -11.51 -11.32
CA ARG A 157 -0.38 -11.73 -11.77
C ARG A 157 -1.06 -10.45 -12.23
N GLU A 158 -0.95 -9.37 -11.46
CA GLU A 158 -1.71 -8.12 -11.65
C GLU A 158 -0.93 -7.08 -12.48
N ARG A 159 0.41 -7.11 -12.46
CA ARG A 159 1.30 -6.14 -13.11
C ARG A 159 0.93 -4.68 -12.75
N PRO A 160 0.76 -4.35 -11.46
CA PRO A 160 0.23 -3.06 -11.00
C PRO A 160 0.98 -1.84 -11.56
N GLN A 161 2.29 -1.96 -11.73
CA GLN A 161 3.17 -0.92 -12.28
C GLN A 161 2.73 -0.43 -13.67
N LEU A 162 2.05 -1.27 -14.47
CA LEU A 162 1.56 -0.86 -15.79
C LEU A 162 0.31 0.00 -15.75
N SER A 163 -0.44 -0.05 -14.64
CA SER A 163 -1.63 0.76 -14.45
C SER A 163 -1.33 2.14 -13.88
N ALA A 164 -0.12 2.34 -13.34
CA ALA A 164 0.29 3.57 -12.69
C ALA A 164 0.45 4.71 -13.71
N GLY A 165 -0.11 5.87 -13.38
CA GLY A 165 0.14 7.11 -14.14
C GLY A 165 1.39 7.84 -13.66
N VAL A 166 1.84 7.53 -12.44
CA VAL A 166 3.05 8.10 -11.82
C VAL A 166 3.88 6.96 -11.25
N SER A 167 5.17 6.94 -11.58
CA SER A 167 6.14 6.01 -11.01
C SER A 167 7.23 6.77 -10.26
N LEU A 168 7.53 6.34 -9.05
CA LEU A 168 8.51 6.94 -8.16
C LEU A 168 9.49 5.87 -7.66
N THR A 169 10.70 6.30 -7.31
CA THR A 169 11.73 5.44 -6.74
C THR A 169 12.16 6.01 -5.39
N GLY A 170 12.03 5.21 -4.33
CA GLY A 170 12.41 5.52 -2.96
C GLY A 170 13.86 5.14 -2.61
N THR A 171 14.67 4.77 -3.61
CA THR A 171 16.12 4.54 -3.48
C THR A 171 16.85 5.89 -3.50
N PRO A 172 17.64 6.23 -2.46
CA PRO A 172 18.48 7.42 -2.51
C PRO A 172 19.51 7.31 -3.66
N PRO A 173 19.77 8.39 -4.40
CA PRO A 173 20.77 8.40 -5.47
C PRO A 173 22.13 7.87 -4.97
N GLY A 174 22.75 6.99 -5.76
CA GLY A 174 24.05 6.39 -5.42
C GLY A 174 23.99 5.19 -4.45
N SER A 175 22.79 4.74 -4.08
CA SER A 175 22.60 3.55 -3.22
C SER A 175 22.31 2.26 -4.00
N ASP A 176 22.28 2.31 -5.33
CA ASP A 176 21.98 1.18 -6.23
C ASP A 176 23.16 0.18 -6.39
N ALA A 177 24.16 0.22 -5.50
CA ALA A 177 25.28 -0.71 -5.57
C ALA A 177 24.79 -2.14 -5.28
N PRO A 178 25.15 -3.15 -6.09
CA PRO A 178 24.75 -4.52 -5.84
C PRO A 178 25.26 -4.95 -4.45
N ALA A 179 24.39 -5.59 -3.68
CA ALA A 179 24.80 -6.21 -2.42
C ALA A 179 25.99 -7.15 -2.70
N ALA A 180 27.09 -6.94 -1.97
CA ALA A 180 28.24 -7.84 -2.05
C ALA A 180 27.74 -9.28 -1.79
N PRO A 181 28.20 -10.28 -2.55
CA PRO A 181 27.77 -11.65 -2.36
C PRO A 181 28.06 -12.06 -0.91
N GLU A 182 27.05 -12.59 -0.23
CA GLU A 182 27.20 -13.15 1.11
C GLU A 182 28.36 -14.15 1.10
N ALA A 183 29.38 -13.88 1.91
CA ALA A 183 30.49 -14.79 2.09
C ALA A 183 29.92 -16.09 2.68
N LYS A 184 29.91 -17.15 1.87
CA LYS A 184 29.68 -18.50 2.37
C LYS A 184 30.81 -18.83 3.33
N THR A 185 30.54 -18.74 4.62
CA THR A 185 31.35 -19.38 5.66
C THR A 185 31.23 -20.89 5.47
N GLY A 186 32.15 -21.45 4.68
CA GLY A 186 32.37 -22.90 4.65
C GLY A 186 32.99 -23.36 5.98
N PRO A 187 32.69 -24.58 6.44
CA PRO A 187 33.27 -25.08 7.68
C PRO A 187 34.79 -25.31 7.49
N GLU A 188 35.59 -24.82 8.42
CA GLU A 188 37.01 -25.19 8.53
C GLU A 188 37.13 -26.70 8.85
N GLN A 189 38.02 -27.38 8.13
CA GLN A 189 38.47 -28.74 8.39
C GLN A 189 39.64 -28.73 9.37
#